data_AF-A0A0Q2UCY1-F1
#
_entry.id   AF-A0A0Q2UCY1-F1
#
_cell.length_a   1.000
_cell.length_b   1.000
_cell.length_c   1.000
_cell.angle_alpha   90.00
_cell.angle_beta   90.00
_cell.angle_gamma   90.00
#
_symmetry.space_group_name_H-M   'P 1'
#
loop_
_entity.id
_entity.type
_entity.pdbx_description
1 polymer ?
#
loop_
_entity_poly.entity_id
_entity_poly.type
_entity_poly.pdbx_seq_one_letter_code
_entity_poly.pdbx_strand_id
1 'polypeptide(L)'
;MSQSTTSLLLKIAAGLWSVWGLVHMLAGVLTISFDTPDAVAGIADAVDPALLAGPYHEAIGALINQHGFNLLWVGTFTLVGAVYIWRSSITALFFTGIIGGLADIGYFVFMDMGGFVNFVPGTVMTLVSSAAIILSLVAYFGGLRGRDIPVA
;
A
#
# COMPACT_ATOMS: atom_id res chain seq x y z
N MET A 1 -9.66 23.23 13.15
CA MET A 1 -8.62 23.45 12.11
C MET A 1 -9.20 24.28 10.97
N SER A 2 -8.42 25.13 10.31
CA SER A 2 -8.92 25.91 9.16
C SER A 2 -9.20 24.99 7.96
N GLN A 3 -10.09 25.42 7.06
CA GLN A 3 -10.38 24.65 5.84
C GLN A 3 -9.14 24.50 4.94
N SER A 4 -8.27 25.52 4.88
CA SER A 4 -7.03 25.47 4.10
C SER A 4 -6.06 24.41 4.64
N THR A 5 -5.89 24.33 5.97
CA THR A 5 -5.05 23.30 6.60
C THR A 5 -5.64 21.91 6.38
N THR A 6 -6.95 21.72 6.55
CA THR A 6 -7.60 20.43 6.24
C THR A 6 -7.37 20.01 4.79
N SER A 7 -7.55 20.92 3.83
CA SER A 7 -7.32 20.63 2.41
C SER A 7 -5.87 20.27 2.13
N LEU A 8 -4.91 20.97 2.75
CA LEU A 8 -3.49 20.66 2.61
C LEU A 8 -3.16 19.25 3.13
N LEU A 9 -3.62 18.89 4.32
CA LEU A 9 -3.39 17.55 4.89
C LEU A 9 -3.95 16.44 3.99
N LEU A 10 -5.14 16.62 3.44
CA LEU A 10 -5.75 15.66 2.51
C LEU A 10 -4.97 15.52 1.20
N LYS A 11 -4.45 16.63 0.67
CA LYS A 11 -3.61 16.60 -0.55
C LYS A 11 -2.30 15.89 -0.31
N ILE A 12 -1.67 16.10 0.85
CA ILE A 12 -0.45 15.36 1.24
C ILE A 12 -0.78 13.88 1.40
N ALA A 13 -1.84 13.53 2.13
CA ALA A 13 -2.27 12.15 2.30
C ALA A 13 -2.58 11.46 0.95
N ALA A 14 -3.28 12.14 0.04
CA ALA A 14 -3.53 11.65 -1.30
C ALA A 14 -2.22 11.45 -2.10
N GLY A 15 -1.25 12.34 -1.97
CA GLY A 15 0.07 12.18 -2.57
C GLY A 15 0.80 10.93 -2.05
N LEU A 16 0.79 10.71 -0.74
CA LEU A 16 1.38 9.52 -0.11
C LEU A 16 0.69 8.23 -0.58
N TRP A 17 -0.65 8.20 -0.60
CA TRP A 17 -1.39 7.05 -1.13
C TRP A 17 -1.15 6.83 -2.62
N SER A 18 -0.92 7.88 -3.40
CA SER A 18 -0.58 7.75 -4.82
C SER A 18 0.78 7.08 -5.01
N VAL A 19 1.79 7.52 -4.25
CA VAL A 19 3.13 6.90 -4.26
C VAL A 19 3.03 5.43 -3.86
N TRP A 20 2.36 5.15 -2.74
CA TRP A 20 2.16 3.79 -2.24
C TRP A 20 1.46 2.90 -3.28
N GLY A 21 0.37 3.40 -3.88
CA GLY A 21 -0.41 2.68 -4.88
C GLY A 21 0.41 2.34 -6.12
N LEU A 22 1.20 3.30 -6.64
CA LEU A 22 2.07 3.09 -7.80
C LEU A 22 3.17 2.06 -7.53
N VAL A 23 3.81 2.10 -6.35
CA VAL A 23 4.83 1.11 -5.96
C VAL A 23 4.22 -0.29 -5.89
N HIS A 24 3.02 -0.44 -5.33
CA HIS A 24 2.33 -1.73 -5.24
C HIS A 24 1.84 -2.25 -6.59
N MET A 25 1.40 -1.36 -7.49
CA MET A 25 1.11 -1.73 -8.87
C MET A 25 2.37 -2.26 -9.58
N LEU A 26 3.50 -1.57 -9.42
CA LEU A 26 4.78 -2.02 -9.99
C LEU A 26 5.20 -3.37 -9.42
N ALA A 27 5.19 -3.52 -8.10
CA ALA A 27 5.53 -4.78 -7.43
C ALA A 27 4.63 -5.92 -7.93
N GLY A 28 3.32 -5.70 -8.02
CA GLY A 28 2.39 -6.69 -8.54
C GLY A 28 2.67 -7.12 -9.98
N VAL A 29 2.98 -6.17 -10.87
CA VAL A 29 3.37 -6.48 -12.26
C VAL A 29 4.67 -7.29 -12.30
N LEU A 30 5.69 -6.88 -11.54
CA LEU A 30 6.98 -7.58 -11.52
C LEU A 30 6.84 -9.01 -10.98
N THR A 31 6.10 -9.20 -9.88
CA THR A 31 5.84 -10.52 -9.29
C THR A 31 5.15 -11.47 -10.27
N ILE A 32 4.23 -10.97 -11.11
CA ILE A 32 3.55 -11.80 -12.13
C ILE A 32 4.45 -12.07 -13.34
N SER A 33 5.39 -11.17 -13.63
CA SER A 33 6.19 -11.22 -14.87
C SER A 33 7.44 -12.08 -14.75
N PHE A 34 7.95 -12.29 -13.54
CA PHE A 34 9.12 -13.11 -13.27
C PHE A 34 8.75 -14.57 -13.01
N ASP A 35 9.73 -15.47 -13.14
CA ASP A 35 9.55 -16.85 -12.69
C ASP A 35 9.48 -16.92 -11.15
N THR A 36 9.06 -18.07 -10.62
CA THR A 36 8.81 -18.20 -9.17
C THR A 36 10.06 -17.92 -8.31
N PRO A 37 11.25 -18.49 -8.62
CA PRO A 37 12.47 -18.15 -7.87
C PRO A 37 12.78 -16.66 -7.87
N ASP A 38 12.77 -16.00 -9.04
CA ASP A 38 13.15 -14.59 -9.16
C ASP A 38 12.11 -13.68 -8.48
N ALA A 39 10.82 -14.00 -8.60
CA ALA A 39 9.75 -13.27 -7.93
C ALA A 39 9.87 -13.36 -6.40
N VAL A 40 10.16 -14.55 -5.85
CA VAL A 40 10.35 -14.74 -4.41
C VAL A 40 11.61 -14.02 -3.93
N ALA A 41 12.72 -14.10 -4.67
CA ALA A 41 13.95 -13.38 -4.34
C ALA A 41 13.77 -11.85 -4.38
N GLY A 42 12.97 -11.34 -5.31
CA GLY A 42 12.63 -9.92 -5.37
C GLY A 42 11.76 -9.43 -4.21
N ILE A 43 10.93 -10.32 -3.64
CA ILE A 43 10.09 -10.01 -2.47
C ILE A 43 10.88 -10.16 -1.17
N ALA A 44 11.69 -11.22 -1.04
CA ALA A 44 12.49 -11.54 0.13
C ALA A 44 13.96 -11.15 -0.07
N ASP A 45 14.20 -9.86 -0.36
CA ASP A 45 15.46 -9.34 -0.87
C ASP A 45 16.63 -9.32 0.14
N ALA A 46 16.40 -9.66 1.41
CA ALA A 46 17.46 -9.89 2.39
C ALA A 46 17.91 -11.35 2.48
N VAL A 47 17.20 -12.27 1.82
CA VAL A 47 17.57 -13.69 1.76
C VAL A 47 18.54 -13.91 0.60
N ASP A 48 19.58 -14.73 0.83
CA ASP A 48 20.49 -15.15 -0.25
C ASP A 48 19.69 -15.82 -1.39
N PRO A 49 19.67 -15.27 -2.61
CA PRO A 49 18.92 -15.82 -3.73
C PRO A 49 19.28 -17.27 -4.06
N ALA A 50 20.50 -17.72 -3.75
CA ALA A 50 20.92 -19.10 -3.95
C ALA A 50 20.11 -20.10 -3.10
N LEU A 51 19.57 -19.66 -1.97
CA LEU A 51 18.70 -20.47 -1.10
C LEU A 51 17.26 -20.56 -1.61
N LEU A 52 16.87 -19.62 -2.49
CA LEU A 52 15.55 -19.53 -3.12
C LEU A 52 15.57 -20.10 -4.55
N ALA A 53 16.76 -20.39 -5.08
CA ALA A 53 16.93 -21.02 -6.37
C ALA A 53 16.51 -22.48 -6.33
N GLY A 54 15.67 -22.90 -7.28
CA GLY A 54 15.30 -24.30 -7.42
C GLY A 54 13.98 -24.51 -8.15
N PRO A 55 13.63 -25.77 -8.44
CA PRO A 55 12.35 -26.09 -9.03
C PRO A 55 11.24 -25.92 -7.99
N TYR A 56 10.31 -25.01 -8.27
CA TYR A 56 9.05 -24.91 -7.55
C TYR A 56 7.98 -25.74 -8.26
N HIS A 57 7.10 -26.38 -7.49
CA HIS A 57 5.89 -26.96 -8.05
C HIS A 57 5.01 -25.84 -8.66
N GLU A 58 4.36 -26.08 -9.80
CA GLU A 58 3.59 -25.06 -10.53
C GLU A 58 2.53 -24.37 -9.67
N ALA A 59 1.94 -25.10 -8.72
CA ALA A 59 0.99 -24.55 -7.74
C ALA A 59 1.59 -23.43 -6.87
N ILE A 60 2.89 -23.46 -6.56
CA ILE A 60 3.57 -22.39 -5.81
C ILE A 60 3.72 -21.15 -6.70
N GLY A 61 4.08 -21.34 -7.97
CA GLY A 61 4.11 -20.23 -8.94
C GLY A 61 2.73 -19.59 -9.11
N ALA A 62 1.66 -20.38 -9.15
CA ALA A 62 0.30 -19.86 -9.17
C ALA A 62 -0.06 -19.06 -7.91
N LEU A 63 0.41 -19.47 -6.72
CA LEU A 63 0.24 -18.72 -5.48
C LEU A 63 0.98 -17.37 -5.51
N ILE A 64 2.21 -17.35 -6.03
CA ILE A 64 2.99 -16.12 -6.20
C ILE A 64 2.32 -15.17 -7.20
N ASN A 65 1.81 -15.69 -8.31
CA ASN A 65 1.04 -14.88 -9.27
C ASN A 65 -0.25 -14.32 -8.65
N GLN A 66 -0.93 -15.08 -7.80
CA GLN A 66 -2.09 -14.60 -7.06
C GLN A 66 -1.72 -13.48 -6.08
N HIS A 67 -0.58 -13.59 -5.41
CA HIS A 67 -0.04 -12.52 -4.56
C HIS A 67 0.27 -11.26 -5.38
N GLY A 68 0.96 -11.40 -6.51
CA GLY A 68 1.23 -10.29 -7.43
C GLY A 68 -0.04 -9.62 -7.95
N PHE A 69 -1.07 -10.40 -8.30
CA PHE A 69 -2.38 -9.86 -8.66
C PHE A 69 -3.01 -9.06 -7.52
N ASN A 70 -2.89 -9.55 -6.28
CA ASN A 70 -3.38 -8.83 -5.11
C ASN A 70 -2.69 -7.48 -4.92
N LEU A 71 -1.36 -7.44 -5.00
CA LEU A 71 -0.61 -6.19 -4.94
C LEU A 71 -1.06 -5.21 -6.03
N LEU A 72 -1.26 -5.71 -7.25
CA LEU A 72 -1.67 -4.89 -8.39
C LEU A 72 -3.05 -4.25 -8.19
N TRP A 73 -4.07 -5.04 -7.85
CA TRP A 73 -5.42 -4.48 -7.69
C TRP A 73 -5.52 -3.62 -6.43
N VAL A 74 -4.84 -3.97 -5.35
CA VAL A 74 -4.77 -3.17 -4.12
C VAL A 74 -4.14 -1.81 -4.42
N GLY A 75 -2.99 -1.77 -5.10
CA GLY A 75 -2.33 -0.53 -5.50
C GLY A 75 -3.22 0.33 -6.40
N THR A 76 -3.92 -0.31 -7.35
CA THR A 76 -4.87 0.37 -8.25
C THR A 76 -6.03 1.01 -7.49
N PHE A 77 -6.68 0.27 -6.59
CA PHE A 77 -7.79 0.79 -5.79
C PHE A 77 -7.34 1.89 -4.82
N THR A 78 -6.14 1.78 -4.25
CA THR A 78 -5.55 2.83 -3.42
C THR A 78 -5.29 4.10 -4.21
N LEU A 79 -4.84 3.99 -5.47
CA LEU A 79 -4.65 5.15 -6.36
C LEU A 79 -5.98 5.84 -6.70
N VAL A 80 -7.03 5.05 -6.97
CA VAL A 80 -8.39 5.59 -7.16
C VAL A 80 -8.87 6.29 -5.88
N GLY A 81 -8.67 5.65 -4.73
CA GLY A 81 -8.96 6.21 -3.42
C GLY A 81 -8.26 7.54 -3.17
N ALA A 82 -6.98 7.65 -3.53
CA ALA A 82 -6.20 8.88 -3.43
C ALA A 82 -6.83 10.06 -4.20
N VAL A 83 -7.35 9.81 -5.41
CA VAL A 83 -8.08 10.83 -6.19
C VAL A 83 -9.32 11.33 -5.45
N TYR A 84 -10.07 10.44 -4.80
CA TYR A 84 -11.24 10.84 -4.02
C TYR A 84 -10.88 11.50 -2.67
N ILE A 85 -9.77 11.11 -2.04
CA ILE A 85 -9.23 11.78 -0.84
C ILE A 85 -8.82 13.21 -1.18
N TRP A 86 -8.19 13.43 -2.34
CA TRP A 86 -7.87 14.78 -2.84
C TRP A 86 -9.13 15.66 -2.94
N ARG A 87 -10.27 15.04 -3.28
CA ARG A 87 -11.60 15.67 -3.36
C ARG A 87 -12.36 15.67 -2.03
N SER A 88 -11.68 15.38 -0.91
CA SER A 88 -12.24 15.37 0.45
C SER A 88 -13.36 14.34 0.71
N SER A 89 -13.35 13.20 -0.01
CA SER A 89 -14.27 12.09 0.28
C SER A 89 -13.89 11.37 1.58
N ILE A 90 -14.75 11.46 2.60
CA ILE A 90 -14.56 10.78 3.89
C ILE A 90 -14.58 9.25 3.72
N THR A 91 -15.49 8.74 2.89
CA THR A 91 -15.57 7.31 2.59
C THR A 91 -14.26 6.81 1.97
N ALA A 92 -13.75 7.50 0.96
CA ALA A 92 -12.49 7.11 0.32
C ALA A 92 -11.32 7.16 1.31
N LEU A 93 -11.29 8.14 2.22
CA LEU A 93 -10.28 8.26 3.26
C LEU A 93 -10.20 7.00 4.13
N PHE A 94 -11.34 6.50 4.62
CA PHE A 94 -11.36 5.30 5.45
C PHE A 94 -11.05 4.02 4.66
N PHE A 95 -11.69 3.80 3.51
CA PHE A 95 -11.49 2.57 2.76
C PHE A 95 -10.07 2.44 2.20
N THR A 96 -9.48 3.54 1.71
CA THR A 96 -8.08 3.56 1.27
C THR A 96 -7.13 3.27 2.43
N GLY A 97 -7.37 3.89 3.59
CA GLY A 97 -6.58 3.66 4.80
C GLY A 97 -6.66 2.22 5.30
N ILE A 98 -7.84 1.60 5.26
CA ILE A 98 -8.02 0.20 5.67
C ILE A 98 -7.33 -0.74 4.68
N ILE A 99 -7.55 -0.58 3.37
CA ILE A 99 -6.98 -1.46 2.35
C ILE A 99 -5.45 -1.37 2.34
N GLY A 100 -4.90 -0.15 2.22
CA GLY A 100 -3.45 0.04 2.20
C GLY A 100 -2.79 -0.28 3.54
N GLY A 101 -3.42 0.13 4.65
CA GLY A 101 -2.88 -0.13 6.00
C GLY A 101 -2.85 -1.61 6.35
N LEU A 102 -3.90 -2.39 6.01
CA LEU A 102 -3.90 -3.84 6.28
C LEU A 102 -2.90 -4.59 5.42
N ALA A 103 -2.67 -4.15 4.17
CA ALA A 103 -1.64 -4.73 3.31
C ALA A 103 -0.24 -4.57 3.95
N ASP A 104 0.09 -3.37 4.42
CA ASP A 104 1.38 -3.11 5.08
C ASP A 104 1.51 -3.75 6.46
N ILE A 105 0.42 -3.94 7.21
CA ILE A 105 0.46 -4.71 8.47
C ILE A 105 0.87 -6.16 8.18
N GLY A 106 0.29 -6.78 7.15
CA GLY A 106 0.69 -8.13 6.74
C GLY A 106 2.15 -8.18 6.33
N TYR A 107 2.58 -7.23 5.50
CA TYR A 107 3.99 -7.11 5.09
C TYR A 107 4.92 -6.95 6.31
N PHE A 108 4.62 -6.02 7.21
CA PHE A 108 5.44 -5.74 8.38
C PHE A 108 5.58 -6.96 9.30
N VAL A 109 4.47 -7.64 9.59
CA VAL A 109 4.46 -8.78 10.52
C VAL A 109 5.19 -10.00 9.94
N PHE A 110 5.02 -10.28 8.64
CA PHE A 110 5.56 -11.51 8.05
C PHE A 110 6.91 -11.32 7.34
N MET A 111 7.17 -10.13 6.79
CA MET A 111 8.38 -9.84 6.01
C MET A 111 9.41 -9.06 6.84
N ASP A 112 9.05 -7.87 7.35
CA ASP A 112 9.99 -7.02 8.12
C ASP A 112 10.39 -7.71 9.43
N MET A 113 9.41 -8.10 10.27
CA MET A 113 9.68 -8.79 11.55
C MET A 113 10.28 -10.19 11.35
N GLY A 114 10.05 -10.81 10.20
CA GLY A 114 10.66 -12.08 9.81
C GLY A 114 12.14 -11.95 9.43
N GLY A 115 12.63 -10.73 9.18
CA GLY A 115 14.01 -10.47 8.74
C GLY A 115 14.29 -10.91 7.30
N PHE A 116 13.25 -11.00 6.45
CA PHE A 116 13.36 -11.48 5.07
C PHE A 116 13.56 -10.36 4.04
N VAL A 117 13.50 -9.10 4.47
CA VAL A 117 13.54 -7.93 3.57
C VAL A 117 14.50 -6.87 4.06
N ASN A 118 15.06 -6.10 3.12
CA ASN A 118 15.83 -4.90 3.42
C ASN A 118 14.90 -3.70 3.68
N PHE A 119 15.48 -2.64 4.24
CA PHE A 119 14.75 -1.42 4.62
C PHE A 119 14.02 -0.74 3.45
N VAL A 120 14.55 -0.82 2.23
CA VAL A 120 13.98 -0.23 1.00
C VAL A 120 13.76 -1.36 -0.01
N PRO A 121 12.59 -1.45 -0.66
CA PRO A 121 11.46 -0.50 -0.64
C PRO A 121 10.43 -0.75 0.46
N GLY A 122 10.47 -1.92 1.12
CA GLY A 122 9.43 -2.43 2.02
C GLY A 122 9.12 -1.53 3.21
N THR A 123 10.04 -1.43 4.17
CA THR A 123 9.82 -0.67 5.41
C THR A 123 9.47 0.80 5.12
N VAL A 124 9.99 1.38 4.03
CA VAL A 124 9.63 2.74 3.59
C VAL A 124 8.14 2.84 3.25
N MET A 125 7.53 1.85 2.59
CA MET A 125 6.10 1.87 2.27
C MET A 125 5.23 1.80 3.53
N THR A 126 5.63 1.00 4.52
CA THR A 126 4.97 0.96 5.84
C THR A 126 4.98 2.33 6.53
N LEU A 127 6.08 3.08 6.42
CA LEU A 127 6.17 4.45 6.95
C LEU A 127 5.30 5.43 6.15
N VAL A 128 5.28 5.32 4.82
CA VAL A 128 4.46 6.13 3.91
C VAL A 128 2.98 5.95 4.19
N SER A 129 2.50 4.71 4.31
CA SER A 129 1.10 4.42 4.61
C SER A 129 0.72 4.85 6.02
N SER A 130 1.58 4.61 7.01
CA SER A 130 1.39 5.08 8.39
C SER A 130 1.24 6.59 8.46
N ALA A 131 2.11 7.34 7.76
CA ALA A 131 2.01 8.79 7.66
C ALA A 131 0.70 9.23 6.97
N ALA A 132 0.31 8.55 5.88
CA ALA A 132 -0.94 8.83 5.17
C ALA A 132 -2.17 8.62 6.07
N ILE A 133 -2.18 7.55 6.87
CA ILE A 133 -3.23 7.25 7.85
C ILE A 133 -3.28 8.32 8.93
N ILE A 134 -2.14 8.68 9.53
CA ILE A 134 -2.09 9.70 10.60
C ILE A 134 -2.61 11.04 10.07
N LEU A 135 -2.14 11.49 8.90
CA LEU A 135 -2.59 12.74 8.29
C LEU A 135 -4.09 12.72 7.99
N SER A 136 -4.60 11.57 7.51
CA SER A 136 -6.02 11.36 7.25
C SER A 136 -6.86 11.47 8.53
N LEU A 137 -6.41 10.86 9.63
CA LEU A 137 -7.09 10.93 10.93
C LEU A 137 -7.05 12.35 11.52
N VAL A 138 -5.91 13.03 11.43
CA VAL A 138 -5.79 14.44 11.86
C VAL A 138 -6.72 15.34 11.06
N ALA A 139 -6.78 15.17 9.74
CA ALA A 139 -7.71 15.89 8.86
C ALA A 139 -9.17 15.61 9.23
N TYR A 140 -9.50 14.34 9.49
CA TYR A 140 -10.85 13.92 9.87
C TYR A 140 -11.29 14.55 11.19
N PHE A 141 -10.58 14.27 12.28
CA PHE A 141 -10.96 14.74 13.62
C PHE A 141 -10.82 16.26 13.79
N GLY A 142 -9.84 16.88 13.13
CA GLY A 142 -9.58 18.31 13.27
C GLY A 142 -10.44 19.22 12.40
N GLY A 143 -11.08 18.68 11.35
CA GLY A 143 -11.73 19.52 10.35
C GLY A 143 -12.90 18.93 9.56
N LEU A 144 -12.98 17.61 9.33
CA LEU A 144 -14.06 17.03 8.50
C LEU A 144 -15.20 16.43 9.31
N ARG A 145 -14.95 16.00 10.56
CA ARG A 145 -15.93 15.38 11.43
C ARG A 145 -17.11 16.32 11.68
N GLY A 146 -18.32 15.84 11.39
CA GLY A 146 -19.56 16.62 11.58
C GLY A 146 -19.81 17.68 10.52
N ARG A 147 -19.05 17.71 9.41
CA ARG A 147 -19.49 18.45 8.22
C ARG A 147 -20.64 17.68 7.59
N ASP A 148 -21.78 18.34 7.42
CA ASP A 148 -22.91 17.79 6.72
C ASP A 148 -22.46 17.36 5.31
N ILE A 149 -22.64 16.08 4.99
CA ILE A 149 -22.58 15.62 3.61
C ILE A 149 -23.79 16.28 2.95
N PRO A 150 -23.63 17.18 1.96
CA PRO A 150 -24.78 17.64 1.20
C PRO A 150 -25.40 16.38 0.59
N VAL A 151 -26.60 16.03 1.05
CA VAL A 151 -27.41 15.01 0.37
C VAL A 151 -27.77 15.67 -0.96
N ALA A 152 -27.06 15.27 -2.01
CA ALA A 152 -27.36 15.68 -3.38
C ALA A 152 -28.66 15.01 -3.83
#